data_AF-A0A443QYS3-F1
#
_entry.id   AF-A0A443QYS3-F1
#
_cell.length_a   1.000
_cell.length_b   1.000
_cell.length_c   1.000
_cell.angle_alpha   90.00
_cell.angle_beta   90.00
_cell.angle_gamma   90.00
#
_symmetry.space_group_name_H-M   'P 1'
#
loop_
_entity.id
_entity.type
_entity.pdbx_description
1 polymer ?
#
loop_
_entity_poly.entity_id
_entity_poly.type
_entity_poly.pdbx_seq_one_letter_code
_entity_poly.pdbx_strand_id
1 'polypeptide(L)'
;MKAFEKHSSPVKWIPRAIALDPRFDRTIVFQVAGQHREWPNGLTLDYVALCIYWVDARSDVIHTTKYDGSDHHEILRGHDLLTHPFGIALFENYVYWTDWRTNSVIRANKLNGTDVKVLQQAITQPFDIQIYQSSLQPLNNVTNGCEVDNGG
;
A
#
# COMPACT_ATOMS: atom_id res chain seq x y z
N MET A 1 -15.12 14.28 15.87
CA MET A 1 -14.14 15.36 15.60
C MET A 1 -13.18 15.43 16.79
N LYS A 2 -11.99 14.84 16.71
CA LYS A 2 -10.94 14.98 17.73
C LYS A 2 -9.58 15.10 17.04
N ALA A 3 -8.76 15.98 17.62
CA ALA A 3 -7.64 16.67 17.02
C ALA A 3 -6.43 15.78 16.68
N PHE A 4 -5.76 16.12 15.58
CA PHE A 4 -4.42 15.66 15.22
C PHE A 4 -3.42 16.72 15.68
N GLU A 5 -2.55 16.39 16.62
CA GLU A 5 -1.46 17.26 17.02
C GLU A 5 -0.18 16.84 16.30
N LYS A 6 0.47 17.81 15.64
CA LYS A 6 1.63 17.59 14.78
C LYS A 6 2.90 17.66 15.62
N HIS A 7 3.49 16.50 15.93
CA HIS A 7 4.87 16.44 16.41
C HIS A 7 5.75 15.74 15.38
N SER A 8 6.86 16.41 15.09
CA SER A 8 7.94 16.03 14.18
C SER A 8 8.52 14.67 14.55
N SER A 9 8.02 13.61 13.93
CA SER A 9 8.48 12.22 13.95
C SER A 9 7.79 11.48 12.79
N PRO A 10 8.36 10.39 12.23
CA PRO A 10 7.83 9.77 11.02
C PRO A 10 6.38 9.37 11.23
N VAL A 11 5.57 9.59 10.18
CA VAL A 11 4.12 9.39 10.19
C VAL A 11 3.79 7.97 10.65
N LYS A 12 3.25 7.84 11.87
CA LYS A 12 2.85 6.55 12.45
C LYS A 12 1.38 6.31 12.13
N TRP A 13 1.12 5.55 11.06
CA TRP A 13 -0.21 5.19 10.59
C TRP A 13 -0.87 4.09 11.41
N ILE A 14 -1.08 4.31 12.72
CA ILE A 14 -1.77 3.30 13.52
C ILE A 14 -2.98 3.91 14.26
N PRO A 15 -4.21 3.45 13.98
CA PRO A 15 -5.37 3.78 14.78
C PRO A 15 -5.11 3.44 16.26
N ARG A 16 -5.30 4.42 17.16
CA ARG A 16 -5.06 4.28 18.61
C ARG A 16 -5.82 3.10 19.25
N ALA A 17 -6.96 2.69 18.69
CA ALA A 17 -7.78 1.60 19.22
C ALA A 17 -7.15 0.20 19.04
N ILE A 18 -6.36 -0.02 17.99
CA ILE A 18 -5.66 -1.30 17.75
C ILE A 18 -4.41 -1.40 18.65
N ALA A 19 -4.05 -0.33 19.37
CA ALA A 19 -2.74 -0.16 20.00
C ALA A 19 -2.54 -0.76 21.37
N LEU A 20 -3.62 -1.26 21.96
CA LEU A 20 -3.63 -1.71 23.35
C LEU A 20 -4.17 -3.13 23.49
N ASP A 21 -4.45 -3.83 22.38
CA ASP A 21 -4.93 -5.21 22.42
C ASP A 21 -3.74 -6.18 22.32
N PRO A 22 -3.43 -6.93 23.40
CA PRO A 22 -2.28 -7.86 23.44
C PRO A 22 -2.43 -9.05 22.48
N ARG A 23 -3.58 -9.24 21.84
CA ARG A 23 -3.78 -10.23 20.76
C ARG A 23 -3.14 -9.81 19.45
N PHE A 24 -2.84 -8.52 19.26
CA PHE A 24 -2.24 -8.00 18.03
C PHE A 24 -0.78 -7.63 18.30
N ASP A 25 0.12 -8.54 17.94
CA ASP A 25 1.56 -8.26 17.96
C ASP A 25 1.90 -7.22 16.89
N ARG A 26 2.71 -6.23 17.26
CA ARG A 26 3.06 -5.08 16.42
C ARG A 26 4.52 -5.10 16.10
N THR A 27 4.83 -5.58 14.91
CA THR A 27 6.21 -5.66 14.42
C THR A 27 6.45 -4.62 13.35
N ILE A 28 7.60 -3.94 13.45
CA ILE A 28 8.09 -3.10 12.34
C ILE A 28 8.71 -4.04 11.32
N VAL A 29 8.04 -4.17 10.18
CA VAL A 29 8.47 -5.07 9.09
C VAL A 29 9.56 -4.43 8.24
N PHE A 30 9.44 -3.13 7.96
CA PHE A 30 10.42 -2.38 7.20
C PHE A 30 10.53 -0.96 7.75
N GLN A 31 11.76 -0.51 7.99
CA GLN A 31 12.02 0.87 8.37
C GLN A 31 12.72 1.56 7.21
N VAL A 32 12.00 2.49 6.60
CA VAL A 32 12.57 3.46 5.67
C VAL A 32 13.65 4.27 6.41
N ALA A 33 14.92 4.01 6.09
CA ALA A 33 16.07 4.64 6.72
C ALA A 33 16.95 5.30 5.65
N GLY A 34 16.70 6.59 5.40
CA GLY A 34 17.47 7.39 4.45
C GLY A 34 17.69 8.82 4.93
N GLN A 35 18.76 9.47 4.46
CA GLN A 35 19.04 10.90 4.67
C GLN A 35 18.01 11.81 3.98
N HIS A 36 17.21 11.25 3.06
CA HIS A 36 16.15 11.94 2.35
C HIS A 36 14.77 11.53 2.86
N ARG A 37 13.89 12.52 3.02
CA ARG A 37 12.49 12.34 3.45
C ARG A 37 11.70 11.66 2.34
N GLU A 38 11.56 10.35 2.45
CA GLU A 38 10.62 9.54 1.68
C GLU A 38 9.15 9.98 1.91
N TRP A 39 8.32 9.79 0.89
CA TRP A 39 6.88 10.09 0.87
C TRP A 39 6.07 8.83 0.53
N PRO A 40 5.99 7.86 1.46
CA PRO A 40 5.14 6.69 1.27
C PRO A 40 3.67 7.12 1.30
N ASN A 41 3.00 7.06 0.14
CA ASN A 41 1.63 7.57 -0.02
C ASN A 41 0.57 6.47 0.03
N GLY A 42 0.88 5.28 -0.48
CA GLY A 42 -0.06 4.17 -0.60
C GLY A 42 0.60 2.82 -0.34
N LEU A 43 -0.17 1.89 0.22
CA LEU A 43 0.24 0.54 0.60
C LEU A 43 -0.86 -0.46 0.22
N THR A 44 -0.48 -1.65 -0.22
CA THR A 44 -1.39 -2.79 -0.44
C THR A 44 -0.69 -4.10 -0.08
N LEU A 45 -1.48 -5.17 0.04
CA LEU A 45 -1.03 -6.48 0.51
C LEU A 45 -1.30 -7.57 -0.53
N ASP A 46 -0.37 -8.52 -0.65
CA ASP A 46 -0.58 -9.82 -1.30
C ASP A 46 -0.71 -10.88 -0.20
N TYR A 47 -1.94 -11.30 0.10
CA TYR A 47 -2.22 -12.27 1.16
C TYR A 47 -1.76 -13.70 0.84
N VAL A 48 -1.49 -14.00 -0.44
CA VAL A 48 -1.04 -15.34 -0.86
C VAL A 48 0.49 -15.40 -0.80
N ALA A 49 1.16 -14.38 -1.32
CA ALA A 49 2.62 -14.29 -1.30
C ALA A 49 3.18 -13.79 0.05
N LEU A 50 2.31 -13.27 0.93
CA LEU A 50 2.67 -12.64 2.20
C LEU A 50 3.64 -11.47 1.99
N CYS A 51 3.31 -10.61 1.03
CA CYS A 51 4.13 -9.47 0.64
C CYS A 51 3.36 -8.14 0.80
N ILE A 52 4.10 -7.11 1.19
CA ILE A 52 3.65 -5.73 1.32
C ILE A 52 4.20 -4.95 0.13
N TYR A 53 3.35 -4.18 -0.54
CA TYR A 53 3.73 -3.33 -1.67
C TYR A 53 3.39 -1.88 -1.36
N TRP A 54 4.27 -0.94 -1.67
CA TRP A 54 4.01 0.49 -1.47
C TRP A 54 4.60 1.36 -2.57
N VAL A 55 4.05 2.57 -2.67
CA VAL A 55 4.57 3.62 -3.54
C VAL A 55 5.19 4.73 -2.72
N ASP A 56 6.32 5.23 -3.20
CA ASP A 56 6.96 6.43 -2.67
C ASP A 56 6.99 7.55 -3.73
N ALA A 57 6.35 8.67 -3.42
CA ALA A 57 6.19 9.79 -4.35
C ALA A 57 7.35 10.78 -4.35
N ARG A 58 8.34 10.59 -3.48
CA ARG A 58 9.56 11.39 -3.46
C ARG A 58 10.65 10.74 -4.29
N SER A 59 10.79 9.42 -4.17
CA SER A 59 11.84 8.64 -4.81
C SER A 59 11.39 8.05 -6.15
N ASP A 60 10.11 8.16 -6.48
CA ASP A 60 9.49 7.67 -7.71
C ASP A 60 9.66 6.15 -7.84
N VAL A 61 9.26 5.42 -6.79
CA VAL A 61 9.48 3.96 -6.66
C VAL A 61 8.22 3.22 -6.24
N ILE A 62 8.07 2.00 -6.78
CA ILE A 62 7.21 0.95 -6.24
C ILE A 62 8.10 -0.09 -5.56
N HIS A 63 7.92 -0.27 -4.26
CA HIS A 63 8.67 -1.20 -3.43
C HIS A 63 7.82 -2.43 -3.07
N THR A 64 8.50 -3.53 -2.73
CA THR A 64 7.89 -4.69 -2.10
C THR A 64 8.81 -5.30 -1.05
N THR A 65 8.23 -5.97 -0.05
CA THR A 65 8.95 -6.78 0.95
C THR A 65 8.01 -7.86 1.50
N LYS A 66 8.53 -8.95 2.05
CA LYS A 66 7.72 -9.95 2.76
C LYS A 66 7.23 -9.43 4.10
N TYR A 67 6.22 -10.08 4.68
CA TYR A 67 5.65 -9.73 5.98
C TYR A 67 6.66 -9.84 7.14
N ASP A 68 7.74 -10.60 6.97
CA ASP A 68 8.85 -10.71 7.91
C ASP A 68 9.97 -9.68 7.66
N GLY A 69 9.82 -8.84 6.63
CA GLY A 69 10.77 -7.80 6.23
C GLY A 69 11.86 -8.28 5.28
N SER A 70 11.92 -9.57 4.98
CA SER A 70 12.88 -10.13 4.04
C SER A 70 12.49 -9.86 2.58
N ASP A 71 13.44 -10.06 1.67
CA ASP A 71 13.21 -9.93 0.22
C ASP A 71 12.69 -8.54 -0.20
N HIS A 72 13.16 -7.49 0.48
CA HIS A 72 12.91 -6.12 0.06
C HIS A 72 13.58 -5.84 -1.28
N HIS A 73 12.81 -5.35 -2.24
CA HIS A 73 13.30 -4.90 -3.53
C HIS A 73 12.36 -3.89 -4.19
N GLU A 74 12.83 -3.33 -5.30
CA GLU A 74 12.12 -2.32 -6.09
C GLU A 74 11.58 -2.97 -7.35
N ILE A 75 10.29 -2.77 -7.61
CA ILE A 75 9.62 -3.31 -8.79
C ILE A 75 9.83 -2.37 -9.98
N LEU A 76 9.70 -1.07 -9.73
CA LEU A 76 9.82 -0.03 -10.73
C LEU A 76 10.35 1.24 -10.08
N ARG A 77 11.32 1.90 -10.73
CA ARG A 77 11.93 3.16 -10.28
C ARG A 77 12.06 4.13 -11.44
N GLY A 78 11.71 5.40 -11.21
CA GLY A 78 12.03 6.52 -12.10
C GLY A 78 11.39 6.45 -13.49
N HIS A 79 10.26 5.75 -13.63
CA HIS A 79 9.52 5.68 -14.88
C HIS A 79 8.72 6.97 -15.11
N ASP A 80 8.59 7.44 -16.34
CA ASP A 80 7.86 8.68 -16.70
C ASP A 80 6.36 8.70 -16.31
N LEU A 81 5.82 7.55 -15.90
CA LEU A 81 4.43 7.37 -15.45
C LEU A 81 4.33 7.12 -13.94
N LEU A 82 5.46 7.17 -13.23
CA LEU A 82 5.60 6.98 -11.80
C LEU A 82 6.34 8.21 -11.27
N THR A 83 5.65 9.35 -11.23
CA THR A 83 6.28 10.64 -10.94
C THR A 83 5.67 11.33 -9.71
N HIS A 84 4.45 10.95 -9.34
CA HIS A 84 3.83 11.33 -8.09
C HIS A 84 2.71 10.34 -7.73
N PRO A 85 3.05 9.07 -7.48
CA PRO A 85 2.07 8.03 -7.16
C PRO A 85 1.34 8.31 -5.84
N PHE A 86 0.09 7.84 -5.75
CA PHE A 86 -0.74 8.03 -4.55
C PHE A 86 -1.34 6.71 -4.06
N GLY A 87 -2.37 6.19 -4.75
CA GLY A 87 -2.98 4.91 -4.45
C GLY A 87 -2.24 3.77 -5.15
N ILE A 88 -2.27 2.58 -4.55
CA ILE A 88 -1.71 1.35 -5.10
C ILE A 88 -2.64 0.17 -4.80
N ALA A 89 -2.81 -0.73 -5.76
CA ALA A 89 -3.55 -1.97 -5.57
C ALA A 89 -2.92 -3.12 -6.36
N LEU A 90 -3.25 -4.36 -5.99
CA LEU A 90 -2.77 -5.56 -6.67
C LEU A 90 -3.94 -6.36 -7.21
N PHE A 91 -3.78 -6.88 -8.42
CA PHE A 91 -4.65 -7.92 -8.94
C PHE A 91 -3.87 -8.84 -9.86
N GLU A 92 -3.96 -10.14 -9.61
CA GLU A 92 -3.23 -11.17 -10.35
C GLU A 92 -1.72 -10.88 -10.39
N ASN A 93 -1.17 -10.75 -11.61
CA ASN A 93 0.26 -10.53 -11.88
C ASN A 93 0.64 -9.04 -11.97
N TYR A 94 -0.29 -8.14 -11.65
CA TYR A 94 -0.11 -6.71 -11.90
C TYR A 94 -0.23 -5.88 -10.61
N VAL A 95 0.62 -4.86 -10.56
CA VAL A 95 0.48 -3.72 -9.65
C VAL A 95 -0.17 -2.57 -10.40
N TYR A 96 -1.11 -1.91 -9.75
CA TYR A 96 -1.85 -0.78 -10.27
C TYR A 96 -1.58 0.41 -9.37
N TRP A 97 -1.38 1.60 -9.92
CA TRP A 97 -1.25 2.81 -9.13
C TRP A 97 -1.97 3.97 -9.79
N THR A 98 -2.34 4.95 -8.96
CA THR A 98 -2.77 6.26 -9.43
C THR A 98 -1.59 7.21 -9.37
N ASP A 99 -1.48 8.08 -10.38
CA ASP A 99 -0.45 9.11 -10.42
C ASP A 99 -1.11 10.48 -10.62
N TRP A 100 -0.80 11.39 -9.68
CA TRP A 100 -1.34 12.74 -9.66
C TRP A 100 -0.89 13.52 -10.90
N ARG A 101 0.41 13.55 -11.19
CA ARG A 101 0.96 14.44 -12.24
C ARG A 101 0.48 14.08 -13.64
N THR A 102 0.31 12.79 -13.90
CA THR A 102 -0.18 12.28 -15.18
C THR A 102 -1.70 12.11 -15.22
N ASN A 103 -2.41 12.40 -14.11
CA ASN A 103 -3.85 12.16 -13.94
C ASN A 103 -4.28 10.78 -14.45
N SER A 104 -3.53 9.74 -14.12
CA SER A 104 -3.71 8.43 -14.76
C SER A 104 -3.79 7.29 -13.75
N VAL A 105 -4.50 6.24 -14.14
CA VAL A 105 -4.42 4.90 -13.55
C VAL A 105 -3.51 4.07 -14.45
N ILE A 106 -2.43 3.55 -13.88
CA ILE A 106 -1.40 2.81 -14.62
C ILE A 106 -1.25 1.43 -13.99
N ARG A 107 -0.83 0.45 -14.79
CA ARG A 107 -0.40 -0.86 -14.30
C ARG A 107 0.99 -1.24 -14.80
N ALA A 108 1.64 -2.15 -14.09
CA ALA A 108 2.86 -2.83 -14.50
C ALA A 108 2.87 -4.26 -13.91
N ASN A 109 3.69 -5.14 -14.45
CA ASN A 109 3.90 -6.47 -13.89
C ASN A 109 4.50 -6.35 -12.48
N LYS A 110 3.88 -6.99 -11.49
CA LYS A 110 4.24 -6.84 -10.07
C LYS A 110 5.58 -7.47 -9.68
N LEU A 111 6.16 -8.32 -10.53
CA LEU A 111 7.40 -9.05 -10.25
C LEU A 111 8.62 -8.36 -10.85
N ASN A 112 8.48 -7.71 -12.01
CA ASN A 112 9.62 -7.17 -12.76
C ASN A 112 9.42 -5.76 -13.32
N GLY A 113 8.28 -5.11 -13.04
CA GLY A 113 8.00 -3.73 -13.48
C GLY A 113 7.79 -3.55 -14.98
N THR A 114 7.73 -4.64 -15.77
CA THR A 114 7.49 -4.58 -17.23
C THR A 114 6.00 -4.40 -17.56
N ASP A 115 5.67 -4.30 -18.85
CA ASP A 115 4.28 -4.13 -19.34
C ASP A 115 3.56 -2.91 -18.74
N VAL A 116 4.30 -1.81 -18.60
CA VAL A 116 3.75 -0.55 -18.09
C VAL A 116 2.70 -0.01 -19.06
N LYS A 117 1.46 0.16 -18.59
CA LYS A 117 0.33 0.60 -19.41
C LYS A 117 -0.58 1.55 -18.66
N VAL A 118 -0.91 2.68 -19.29
CA VAL A 118 -2.00 3.54 -18.85
C VAL A 118 -3.33 2.84 -19.16
N LEU A 119 -4.16 2.66 -18.13
CA LEU A 119 -5.48 2.03 -18.25
C LEU A 119 -6.58 3.08 -18.41
N GLN A 120 -6.45 4.19 -17.70
CA GLN A 120 -7.43 5.26 -17.73
C GLN A 120 -6.73 6.60 -17.45
N GLN A 121 -7.05 7.60 -18.27
CA GLN A 121 -6.77 9.00 -17.94
C GLN A 121 -8.00 9.59 -17.26
N ALA A 122 -7.81 10.15 -16.07
CA ALA A 122 -8.84 10.83 -15.31
C ALA A 122 -8.85 12.33 -15.65
N ILE A 123 -10.03 12.94 -15.57
CA ILE A 123 -10.21 14.39 -15.77
C ILE A 123 -9.59 15.18 -14.61
N THR A 124 -9.60 14.58 -13.42
CA THR A 124 -9.03 15.14 -12.19
C THR A 124 -8.03 14.17 -11.59
N GLN A 125 -7.29 14.66 -10.61
CA GLN A 125 -6.23 13.92 -9.91
C GLN A 125 -6.81 12.69 -9.19
N PRO A 126 -6.37 11.47 -9.53
CA PRO A 126 -6.82 10.26 -8.84
C PRO A 126 -5.97 10.01 -7.59
N PHE A 127 -6.60 9.97 -6.42
CA PHE A 127 -5.90 9.81 -5.14
C PHE A 127 -5.88 8.38 -4.61
N ASP A 128 -6.87 7.55 -4.96
CA ASP A 128 -6.95 6.18 -4.45
C ASP A 128 -7.44 5.22 -5.54
N ILE A 129 -7.12 3.93 -5.37
CA ILE A 129 -7.55 2.84 -6.23
C ILE A 129 -7.77 1.57 -5.40
N GLN A 130 -8.88 0.88 -5.66
CA GLN A 130 -9.18 -0.40 -5.03
C GLN A 130 -9.63 -1.41 -6.08
N ILE A 131 -9.23 -2.66 -5.88
CA ILE A 131 -9.69 -3.77 -6.71
C ILE A 131 -10.93 -4.37 -6.04
N TYR A 132 -12.04 -4.36 -6.77
CA TYR A 132 -13.27 -5.03 -6.34
C TYR A 132 -13.34 -6.43 -6.94
N GLN A 133 -12.99 -7.44 -6.14
CA GLN A 133 -13.02 -8.84 -6.54
C GLN A 133 -13.33 -9.73 -5.33
N SER A 134 -14.28 -10.65 -5.46
CA SER A 134 -14.71 -11.51 -4.34
C SER A 134 -13.58 -12.40 -3.81
N SER A 135 -12.64 -12.82 -4.66
CA SER A 135 -11.49 -13.63 -4.24
C SER A 135 -10.49 -12.87 -3.35
N LEU A 136 -10.51 -11.53 -3.36
CA LEU A 136 -9.69 -10.69 -2.49
C LEU A 136 -10.40 -10.30 -1.19
N GLN A 137 -11.65 -10.73 -1.01
CA GLN A 137 -12.49 -10.46 0.16
C GLN A 137 -12.85 -11.80 0.83
N PRO A 138 -11.93 -12.43 1.58
CA PRO A 138 -12.16 -13.74 2.17
C PRO A 138 -13.32 -13.67 3.18
N LEU A 139 -14.48 -14.22 2.81
CA LEU A 139 -15.68 -14.30 3.65
C LEU A 139 -15.93 -15.71 4.22
N ASN A 140 -15.23 -16.72 3.72
CA ASN A 140 -15.83 -18.06 3.71
C ASN A 140 -15.28 -19.03 4.78
N ASN A 141 -14.08 -18.78 5.34
CA ASN A 141 -13.38 -19.74 6.21
C ASN A 141 -12.68 -19.10 7.43
N VAL A 142 -12.95 -17.82 7.72
CA VAL A 142 -12.39 -17.14 8.89
C VAL A 142 -13.53 -16.74 9.79
N THR A 143 -13.61 -17.34 10.97
CA THR A 143 -14.51 -16.88 12.03
C THR A 143 -14.09 -15.49 12.44
N ASN A 144 -14.96 -14.51 12.22
CA ASN A 144 -14.73 -13.17 12.73
C ASN A 144 -14.95 -13.20 14.25
N GLY A 145 -13.87 -13.10 15.03
CA GLY A 145 -13.91 -13.15 16.49
C GLY A 145 -14.74 -12.04 17.15
N CYS A 146 -15.14 -11.02 16.38
CA CYS A 146 -16.02 -9.94 16.82
C CYS A 146 -17.46 -10.07 16.27
N GLU A 147 -17.80 -11.15 15.55
CA GLU A 147 -19.10 -11.32 14.90
C GLU A 147 -20.25 -11.50 15.89
N VAL A 148 -20.00 -12.21 16.99
CA VAL A 148 -20.98 -12.44 18.06
C VAL A 148 -20.63 -11.52 19.22
N ASP A 149 -21.58 -10.66 19.60
CA ASP A 149 -21.50 -9.75 20.76
C ASP A 149 -20.21 -8.91 20.80
N ASN A 150 -19.68 -8.50 19.64
CA ASN A 150 -18.40 -7.78 19.52
C ASN A 150 -17.20 -8.49 20.19
N GLY A 151 -17.29 -9.82 20.35
CA GLY A 151 -16.28 -10.67 20.99
C GLY A 151 -16.52 -10.98 22.47
N GLY A 152 -17.68 -10.60 23.02
CA GLY A 152 -18.10 -10.83 24.42
C GLY A 152 -18.06 -9.60 25.32
#